data_AF-A0A7V7BI58-F1
#
_entry.id   AF-A0A7V7BI58-F1
#
_cell.length_a   1.000
_cell.length_b   1.000
_cell.length_c   1.000
_cell.angle_alpha   90.00
_cell.angle_beta   90.00
_cell.angle_gamma   90.00
#
_symmetry.space_group_name_H-M   'P 1'
#
loop_
_entity.id
_entity.type
_entity.pdbx_description
1 polymer ?
#
loop_
_entity_poly.entity_id
_entity_poly.type
_entity_poly.pdbx_seq_one_letter_code
_entity_poly.pdbx_strand_id
1 'polypeptide(L)' 'VYKVPFADAADVAREYTGHAVLAHALGIVPALDGKFLPKNIVTRGDAAIAVVKALQSN' A
#
# COMPACT_ATOMS: atom_id res chain seq x y z
N VAL A 1 4.53 17.78 -3.92
CA VAL A 1 4.30 17.07 -2.63
C VAL A 1 3.22 16.05 -2.88
N TYR A 2 3.47 14.76 -2.64
CA TYR A 2 2.47 13.70 -2.85
C TYR A 2 1.32 13.87 -1.85
N LYS A 3 0.07 13.81 -2.31
CA LYS A 3 -1.09 13.74 -1.41
C LYS A 3 -1.18 12.31 -0.88
N VAL A 4 -0.76 12.09 0.36
CA VAL A 4 -0.88 10.77 1.01
C VAL A 4 -2.32 10.59 1.47
N PRO A 5 -3.06 9.59 0.97
CA PRO A 5 -4.49 9.46 1.25
C PRO A 5 -4.81 8.67 2.53
N PHE A 6 -3.80 8.33 3.34
CA PHE A 6 -3.94 7.43 4.50
C PHE A 6 -3.96 8.20 5.82
N ALA A 7 -4.86 7.81 6.73
CA ALA A 7 -4.92 8.40 8.07
C ALA A 7 -3.69 8.06 8.94
N ASP A 8 -3.04 6.93 8.67
CA ASP A 8 -1.83 6.43 9.34
C ASP A 8 -0.56 6.68 8.51
N ALA A 9 -0.57 7.69 7.63
CA ALA A 9 0.57 8.06 6.80
C ALA A 9 1.88 8.28 7.60
N ALA A 10 1.76 8.77 8.84
CA ALA A 10 2.90 9.00 9.73
C ALA A 10 3.61 7.70 10.18
N ASP A 11 2.93 6.55 10.08
CA ASP A 11 3.51 5.26 10.42
C ASP A 11 4.27 4.61 9.25
N VAL A 12 4.16 5.17 8.04
CA VAL A 12 4.93 4.72 6.88
C VAL A 12 6.32 5.34 6.95
N ALA A 13 7.37 4.51 6.90
CA ALA A 13 8.74 5.03 6.85
C ALA A 13 8.92 5.96 5.63
N ARG A 14 9.68 7.03 5.80
CA ARG A 14 9.76 8.14 4.84
C ARG A 14 10.22 7.67 3.45
N GLU A 15 11.15 6.74 3.41
CA GLU A 15 11.68 6.09 2.21
C GLU A 15 10.64 5.24 1.45
N TYR A 16 9.60 4.75 2.15
CA TYR A 16 8.54 3.94 1.55
C TYR A 16 7.27 4.72 1.24
N THR A 17 7.18 6.00 1.61
CA THR A 17 5.97 6.80 1.40
C THR A 17 5.55 6.85 -0.08
N GLY A 18 6.49 7.07 -0.99
CA GLY A 18 6.20 7.07 -2.43
C GLY A 18 5.72 5.71 -2.93
N HIS A 19 6.37 4.64 -2.46
CA HIS A 19 6.01 3.26 -2.81
C HIS A 19 4.61 2.88 -2.32
N ALA A 20 4.26 3.25 -1.09
CA ALA A 20 2.94 3.00 -0.50
C ALA A 20 1.82 3.72 -1.26
N VAL A 21 2.05 5.00 -1.60
CA VAL A 21 1.09 5.79 -2.38
C VAL A 21 0.90 5.21 -3.78
N LEU A 22 1.98 4.81 -4.46
CA LEU A 22 1.90 4.20 -5.79
C LEU A 22 1.21 2.83 -5.75
N ALA A 23 1.59 1.96 -4.83
CA ALA A 23 0.97 0.64 -4.68
C ALA A 23 -0.54 0.74 -4.42
N HIS A 24 -0.97 1.75 -3.66
CA HIS A 24 -2.38 2.03 -3.45
C HIS A 24 -3.07 2.61 -4.69
N ALA A 25 -2.46 3.60 -5.34
CA ALA A 25 -3.02 4.24 -6.53
C ALA A 25 -3.19 3.25 -7.69
N LEU A 26 -2.29 2.26 -7.81
CA LEU A 26 -2.34 1.17 -8.78
C LEU A 26 -3.28 0.02 -8.35
N GLY A 27 -3.90 0.10 -7.17
CA GLY A 27 -4.81 -0.92 -6.64
C GLY A 27 -4.13 -2.23 -6.18
N ILE A 28 -2.79 -2.25 -6.18
CA ILE A 28 -1.96 -3.40 -5.79
C ILE A 28 -2.15 -3.70 -4.29
N VAL A 29 -2.01 -2.67 -3.45
CA VAL A 29 -2.25 -2.74 -2.01
C VAL A 29 -3.40 -1.81 -1.64
N PRO A 30 -4.61 -2.35 -1.37
CA PRO A 30 -5.75 -1.52 -0.99
C PRO A 30 -5.56 -0.92 0.41
N ALA A 31 -6.13 0.27 0.62
CA ALA A 31 -6.30 0.79 1.97
C ALA A 31 -7.53 0.14 2.63
N LEU A 32 -7.46 -0.11 3.93
CA LEU A 32 -8.58 -0.62 4.72
C LEU A 32 -9.03 0.47 5.69
N ASP A 33 -10.31 0.83 5.65
CA ASP A 33 -10.89 1.89 6.49
C ASP A 33 -10.09 3.21 6.48
N GLY A 34 -9.59 3.59 5.31
CA GLY A 34 -8.79 4.81 5.12
C GLY A 34 -7.35 4.74 5.66
N LYS A 35 -6.87 3.55 6.01
CA LYS A 35 -5.51 3.29 6.53
C LYS A 35 -4.71 2.38 5.61
N PHE A 36 -3.40 2.59 5.54
CA PHE A 36 -2.46 1.76 4.80
C PHE A 36 -1.97 0.55 5.61
N LEU A 37 -1.98 0.65 6.94
CA LEU A 37 -1.58 -0.39 7.89
C LEU A 37 -0.11 -0.87 7.72
N PRO A 38 0.88 0.03 7.67
CA PRO A 38 2.28 -0.31 7.37
C PRO A 38 2.94 -1.24 8.40
N LYS A 39 2.38 -1.33 9.62
CA LYS A 39 2.90 -2.18 10.71
C LYS A 39 2.21 -3.54 10.79
N ASN A 40 1.19 -3.80 9.98
CA ASN A 40 0.51 -5.08 9.98
C ASN A 40 1.38 -6.16 9.35
N ILE A 41 1.28 -7.38 9.88
CA ILE A 41 1.95 -8.55 9.32
C ILE A 41 1.25 -8.93 8.01
N VAL A 42 2.03 -8.99 6.93
CA VAL A 42 1.57 -9.44 5.62
C VAL A 42 1.51 -10.98 5.63
N THR A 43 0.34 -11.55 5.34
CA THR A 43 0.21 -13.01 5.19
C THR A 43 0.69 -13.46 3.82
N ARG A 44 0.92 -14.76 3.65
CA ARG A 44 1.24 -15.35 2.32
C ARG A 44 0.14 -15.09 1.29
N GLY A 45 -1.12 -15.04 1.73
CA GLY A 45 -2.27 -14.73 0.88
C GLY A 45 -2.23 -13.28 0.39
N ASP A 46 -1.98 -12.34 1.29
CA ASP A 46 -1.87 -10.91 0.95
C ASP A 46 -0.74 -10.67 -0.05
N ALA A 47 0.42 -11.29 0.17
CA ALA A 47 1.55 -11.20 -0.75
C ALA A 47 1.22 -11.77 -2.14
N ALA A 48 0.57 -12.94 -2.20
CA ALA A 48 0.16 -13.54 -3.48
C ALA A 48 -0.82 -12.64 -4.25
N ILE A 49 -1.80 -12.07 -3.56
CA ILE A 49 -2.77 -11.13 -4.15
C ILE A 49 -2.05 -9.89 -4.70
N ALA A 50 -1.14 -9.30 -3.93
CA ALA A 50 -0.39 -8.12 -4.35
C ALA A 50 0.45 -8.42 -5.60
N VAL A 51 1.14 -9.57 -5.65
CA VAL A 51 1.93 -9.98 -6.83
C VAL A 51 1.05 -10.15 -8.06
N VAL A 52 -0.09 -10.87 -7.94
CA VAL A 52 -1.02 -11.05 -9.07
C VAL A 52 -1.53 -9.71 -9.60
N LYS A 53 -1.93 -8.80 -8.70
CA LYS A 53 -2.40 -7.47 -9.08
C LYS A 53 -1.31 -6.62 -9.73
N ALA A 54 -0.08 -6.69 -9.23
CA ALA A 54 1.04 -5.97 -9.81
C ALA A 54 1.32 -6.41 -11.26
N LEU A 55 1.19 -7.70 -11.55
CA LEU A 55 1.37 -8.25 -12.90
C LEU A 55 0.21 -7.92 -13.86
N GLN A 56 -0.93 -7.49 -13.33
CA GLN A 56 -2.12 -7.10 -14.10
C GLN A 56 -2.28 -5.57 -14.21
N SER A 57 -1.47 -4.80 -13.49
CA SER A 57 -1.48 -3.34 -13.53
C SER A 57 -0.78 -2.87 -14.81
N ASN A 58 -1.54 -2.23 -15.71
CA ASN A 58 -1.08 -1.67 -16.99
C ASN A 58 -0.64 -0.21 -16.83
#